data_AF-A0A2A4FN54-F1
#
_entry.id   AF-A0A2A4FN54-F1
#
_cell.length_a   1.000
_cell.length_b   1.000
_cell.length_c   1.000
_cell.angle_alpha   90.00
_cell.angle_beta   90.00
_cell.angle_gamma   90.00
#
_symmetry.space_group_name_H-M   'P 1'
#
loop_
_entity.id
_entity.type
_entity.pdbx_description
1 polymer ?
#
loop_
_entity_poly.entity_id
_entity_poly.type
_entity_poly.pdbx_seq_one_letter_code
_entity_poly.pdbx_strand_id
1 'polypeptide(L)'
;MEVSAELDRTTLPALIDRTVRAEAREDAPPQAKRGEWMYGSVEPLGFTEPDAHGWMAIALSASPKRWIPRALCFWREVVSMGANVSLEQMAHPAHAPARWPGIERAVLAYIAASFPPLALTDSAGESITRHCFK
;
A
#
# COMPACT_ATOMS: atom_id res chain seq x y z
N MET A 1 -29.13 10.96 6.50
CA MET A 1 -27.90 11.17 7.30
C MET A 1 -26.77 10.56 6.49
N GLU A 2 -26.12 11.40 5.69
CA GLU A 2 -25.09 10.99 4.73
C GLU A 2 -23.83 10.60 5.49
N VAL A 3 -23.45 9.32 5.41
CA VAL A 3 -22.14 8.88 5.86
C VAL A 3 -21.17 9.19 4.72
N SER A 4 -20.71 10.44 4.63
CA SER A 4 -19.46 10.75 3.95
C SER A 4 -18.32 10.20 4.81
N ALA A 5 -18.20 8.87 4.82
CA ALA A 5 -16.99 8.17 5.22
C ALA A 5 -15.97 8.38 4.11
N GLU A 6 -15.46 9.59 4.02
CA GLU A 6 -14.11 9.80 3.52
C GLU A 6 -13.25 8.83 4.31
N LEU A 7 -12.74 7.81 3.61
CA LEU A 7 -12.06 6.65 4.14
C LEU A 7 -11.00 7.14 5.15
N ASP A 8 -11.31 7.11 6.46
CA ASP A 8 -10.44 7.69 7.48
C ASP A 8 -9.04 7.07 7.30
N ARG A 9 -7.98 7.88 7.39
CA ARG A 9 -6.59 7.46 7.13
C ARG A 9 -6.15 6.29 8.00
N THR A 10 -6.93 5.96 9.03
CA THR A 10 -6.80 4.81 9.93
C THR A 10 -7.48 3.53 9.42
N THR A 11 -8.51 3.64 8.58
CA THR A 11 -9.39 2.54 8.17
C THR A 11 -8.78 1.71 7.04
N LEU A 12 -8.13 2.36 6.06
CA LEU A 12 -7.50 1.66 4.94
C LEU A 12 -6.28 0.83 5.38
N PRO A 13 -5.33 1.34 6.18
CA PRO A 13 -4.24 0.53 6.71
C PRO A 13 -4.75 -0.70 7.47
N ALA A 14 -5.75 -0.52 8.35
CA ALA A 14 -6.33 -1.63 9.11
C ALA A 14 -6.98 -2.70 8.21
N LEU A 15 -7.66 -2.28 7.13
CA LEU A 15 -8.24 -3.19 6.15
C LEU A 15 -7.15 -3.97 5.38
N ILE A 16 -6.08 -3.27 4.97
CA ILE A 16 -4.95 -3.89 4.29
C ILE A 16 -4.25 -4.88 5.23
N ASP A 17 -3.99 -4.50 6.47
CA ASP A 17 -3.36 -5.36 7.48
C ASP A 17 -4.15 -6.64 7.75
N ARG A 18 -5.47 -6.52 7.88
CA ARG A 18 -6.35 -7.70 8.02
C ARG A 18 -6.21 -8.61 6.80
N THR A 19 -6.14 -8.05 5.61
CA THR A 19 -6.02 -8.81 4.35
C THR A 19 -4.62 -9.44 4.23
N VAL A 20 -3.56 -8.73 4.61
CA VAL A 20 -2.18 -9.26 4.68
C VAL A 20 -2.13 -10.49 5.58
N ARG A 21 -2.69 -10.41 6.78
CA ARG A 21 -2.73 -11.54 7.72
C ARG A 21 -3.51 -12.74 7.16
N ALA A 22 -4.61 -12.48 6.46
CA ALA A 22 -5.44 -13.53 5.86
C ALA A 22 -4.79 -14.21 4.65
N GLU A 23 -3.99 -13.48 3.89
CA GLU A 23 -3.33 -13.98 2.68
C GLU A 23 -1.92 -14.52 2.91
N ALA A 24 -1.32 -14.22 4.06
CA ALA A 24 0.03 -14.64 4.41
C ALA A 24 0.13 -16.17 4.45
N ARG A 25 1.21 -16.69 3.86
CA ARG A 25 1.49 -18.13 3.76
C ARG A 25 2.80 -18.48 4.44
N GLU A 26 2.82 -19.64 5.07
CA GLU A 26 4.06 -20.20 5.64
C GLU A 26 4.92 -20.78 4.52
N ASP A 27 4.28 -21.52 3.61
CA ASP A 27 4.95 -22.12 2.47
C ASP A 27 5.19 -21.13 1.31
N ALA A 28 6.27 -21.39 0.59
CA ALA A 28 6.62 -20.60 -0.58
C ALA A 28 5.56 -20.77 -1.69
N PRO A 29 5.07 -19.67 -2.27
CA PRO A 29 4.21 -19.71 -3.45
C PRO A 29 4.86 -20.47 -4.60
N PRO A 30 4.07 -21.05 -5.54
CA PRO A 30 4.59 -21.69 -6.73
C PRO A 30 5.58 -20.78 -7.48
N GLN A 31 6.65 -21.36 -8.03
CA GLN A 31 7.74 -20.59 -8.64
C GLN A 31 7.26 -19.63 -9.72
N ALA A 32 6.29 -20.05 -10.54
CA ALA A 32 5.68 -19.22 -11.59
C ALA A 32 5.01 -17.93 -11.07
N LYS A 33 4.58 -17.91 -9.80
CA LYS A 33 3.93 -16.76 -9.17
C LYS A 33 4.82 -16.07 -8.14
N ARG A 34 6.05 -16.53 -7.92
CA ARG A 34 6.89 -16.08 -6.79
C ARG A 34 7.22 -14.59 -6.85
N GLY A 35 7.27 -14.00 -8.05
CA GLY A 35 7.47 -12.56 -8.23
C GLY A 35 6.33 -11.68 -7.69
N GLU A 36 5.14 -12.24 -7.47
CA GLU A 36 3.97 -11.55 -6.90
C GLU A 36 3.99 -11.53 -5.36
N TRP A 37 5.00 -12.13 -4.73
CA TRP A 37 5.07 -12.32 -3.28
C TRP A 37 6.39 -11.80 -2.72
N MET A 38 6.36 -11.38 -1.46
CA MET A 38 7.53 -11.01 -0.69
C MET A 38 7.62 -11.88 0.57
N TYR A 39 8.83 -12.18 1.02
CA TYR A 39 9.05 -12.90 2.27
C TYR A 39 9.45 -11.92 3.37
N GLY A 40 8.59 -11.72 4.37
CA GLY A 40 8.76 -10.66 5.37
C GLY A 40 7.81 -10.78 6.55
N SER A 41 7.79 -9.77 7.42
CA SER A 41 6.84 -9.74 8.54
C SER A 41 5.44 -9.35 8.08
N VAL A 42 4.44 -10.04 8.63
CA VAL A 42 3.03 -9.67 8.48
C VAL A 42 2.66 -8.44 9.30
N GLU A 43 3.42 -8.16 10.35
CA GLU A 43 3.25 -6.95 11.13
C GLU A 43 3.76 -5.73 10.33
N PRO A 44 3.12 -4.56 10.49
CA PRO A 44 3.65 -3.32 9.94
C PRO A 44 5.03 -2.99 10.53
N LEU A 45 5.77 -2.13 9.83
CA LEU A 45 7.07 -1.67 10.32
C LEU A 45 6.87 -0.89 11.62
N GLY A 46 7.50 -1.35 12.71
CA GLY A 46 7.54 -0.63 13.97
C GLY A 46 8.79 0.21 14.07
N PHE A 47 8.75 1.25 14.90
CA PHE A 47 9.92 1.99 15.34
C PHE A 47 10.08 1.82 16.84
N THR A 48 11.32 1.80 17.32
CA THR A 48 11.59 1.86 18.76
C THR A 48 11.16 3.22 19.31
N GLU A 49 10.91 3.30 20.61
CA GLU A 49 10.81 4.60 21.28
C GLU A 49 12.06 5.43 21.01
N PRO A 50 11.94 6.77 20.92
CA PRO A 50 13.09 7.65 20.77
C PRO A 50 14.07 7.47 21.94
N ASP A 51 15.36 7.37 21.63
CA ASP A 51 16.41 7.37 22.65
C ASP A 51 16.61 8.77 23.28
N ALA A 52 17.57 8.91 24.19
CA ALA A 52 17.87 10.18 24.87
C ALA A 52 18.25 11.33 23.91
N HIS A 53 18.58 11.02 22.66
CA HIS A 53 18.91 11.97 21.61
C HIS A 53 17.79 12.14 20.58
N GLY A 54 16.65 11.46 20.77
CA GLY A 54 15.50 11.49 19.88
C GLY A 54 15.62 10.55 18.67
N TRP A 55 16.64 9.68 18.61
CA TRP A 55 16.78 8.73 17.52
C TRP A 55 15.86 7.53 17.71
N MET A 56 15.26 7.06 16.62
CA MET A 56 14.48 5.82 16.58
C MET A 56 15.16 4.83 15.64
N ALA A 57 15.16 3.55 16.02
CA ALA A 57 15.55 2.46 15.15
C ALA A 57 14.31 1.73 14.61
N ILE A 58 14.46 1.00 13.51
CA ILE A 58 13.43 0.08 13.04
C ILE A 58 13.31 -1.05 14.07
N ALA A 59 12.13 -1.19 14.67
CA ALA A 59 11.82 -2.31 15.55
C ALA A 59 11.63 -3.56 14.69
N LEU A 60 12.58 -4.48 14.75
CA LEU A 60 12.47 -5.76 14.07
C LEU A 60 11.33 -6.56 14.72
N SER A 61 10.32 -6.89 13.91
CA SER A 61 9.20 -7.71 14.34
C SER A 61 9.69 -9.09 14.81
N ALA A 62 9.27 -9.50 16.01
CA ALA A 62 9.51 -10.84 16.53
C ALA A 62 8.63 -11.91 15.83
N SER A 63 7.65 -11.48 15.03
CA SER A 63 6.76 -12.39 14.32
C SER A 63 7.52 -13.20 13.26
N PRO A 64 7.17 -14.48 13.08
CA PRO A 64 7.79 -15.30 12.05
C PRO A 64 7.56 -14.69 10.67
N LYS A 65 8.60 -14.71 9.83
CA LYS A 65 8.51 -14.25 8.45
C LYS A 65 7.60 -15.18 7.64
N ARG A 66 6.73 -14.60 6.83
CA ARG A 66 5.77 -15.29 5.96
C ARG A 66 5.85 -14.75 4.54
N TRP A 67 5.33 -15.52 3.60
CA TRP A 67 5.10 -15.07 2.23
C TRP A 67 3.83 -14.23 2.17
N ILE A 68 3.96 -12.98 1.76
CA ILE A 68 2.90 -11.99 1.73
C ILE A 68 2.75 -11.48 0.30
N PRO A 69 1.53 -11.27 -0.21
CA PRO A 69 1.37 -10.70 -1.54
C PRO A 69 1.98 -9.30 -1.63
N ARG A 70 2.83 -9.10 -2.65
CA ARG A 70 3.63 -7.89 -2.84
C ARG A 70 2.76 -6.63 -2.97
N ALA A 71 1.66 -6.72 -3.69
CA ALA A 71 0.72 -5.60 -3.86
C ALA A 71 0.13 -5.12 -2.52
N LEU A 72 -0.21 -6.03 -1.61
CA LEU A 72 -0.74 -5.64 -0.29
C LEU A 72 0.32 -4.96 0.57
N CYS A 73 1.56 -5.45 0.56
CA CYS A 73 2.66 -4.79 1.24
C CYS A 73 2.92 -3.39 0.68
N PHE A 74 2.93 -3.25 -0.65
CA PHE A 74 3.13 -1.95 -1.30
C PHE A 74 2.09 -0.93 -0.84
N TRP A 75 0.79 -1.26 -0.94
CA TRP A 75 -0.27 -0.35 -0.52
C TRP A 75 -0.30 -0.10 0.99
N ARG A 76 0.08 -1.08 1.81
CA ARG A 76 0.23 -0.87 3.25
C ARG A 76 1.23 0.25 3.54
N GLU A 77 2.43 0.18 2.96
CA GLU A 77 3.47 1.17 3.21
C GLU A 77 3.11 2.54 2.62
N VAL A 78 2.60 2.58 1.39
CA VAL A 78 2.15 3.82 0.74
C VAL A 78 1.13 4.56 1.60
N VAL A 79 0.08 3.86 2.06
CA VAL A 79 -0.99 4.49 2.83
C VAL A 79 -0.51 4.87 4.23
N SER A 80 0.29 4.00 4.89
CA SER A 80 0.81 4.27 6.23
C SER A 80 1.77 5.45 6.27
N MET A 81 2.57 5.63 5.23
CA MET A 81 3.51 6.75 5.11
C MET A 81 2.87 8.02 4.54
N GLY A 82 1.63 7.96 4.04
CA GLY A 82 1.03 9.05 3.27
C GLY A 82 1.84 9.38 2.01
N ALA A 83 2.49 8.37 1.40
CA ALA A 83 3.43 8.57 0.31
C ALA A 83 2.73 8.85 -1.02
N ASN A 84 3.43 9.62 -1.87
CA ASN A 84 3.04 9.83 -3.26
C ASN A 84 3.34 8.59 -4.10
N VAL A 85 2.43 8.24 -5.02
CA VAL A 85 2.61 7.12 -5.96
C VAL A 85 2.68 7.67 -7.38
N SER A 86 3.72 7.30 -8.13
CA SER A 86 3.84 7.72 -9.53
C SER A 86 2.89 6.97 -10.45
N LEU A 87 2.60 7.53 -11.63
CA LEU A 87 1.81 6.85 -12.67
C LEU A 87 2.42 5.50 -13.06
N GLU A 88 3.76 5.42 -13.16
CA GLU A 88 4.48 4.18 -13.45
C GLU A 88 4.25 3.14 -12.34
N GLN A 89 4.35 3.55 -11.08
CA GLN A 89 4.09 2.65 -9.95
C GLN A 89 2.63 2.18 -9.91
N MET A 90 1.66 3.02 -10.30
CA MET A 90 0.26 2.62 -10.40
C MET A 90 0.00 1.65 -11.56
N ALA A 91 0.69 1.82 -12.68
CA ALA A 91 0.59 0.94 -13.85
C ALA A 91 1.32 -0.39 -13.66
N HIS A 92 2.24 -0.48 -12.69
CA HIS A 92 3.04 -1.67 -12.49
C HIS A 92 2.19 -2.85 -11.97
N PRO A 93 2.16 -4.00 -12.67
CA PRO A 93 1.24 -5.10 -12.37
C PRO A 93 1.45 -5.70 -10.98
N ALA A 94 2.67 -5.66 -10.44
CA ALA A 94 2.95 -6.16 -9.08
C ALA A 94 2.38 -5.27 -7.95
N HIS A 95 1.89 -4.07 -8.26
CA HIS A 95 1.25 -3.17 -7.29
C HIS A 95 -0.27 -3.21 -7.43
N ALA A 96 -0.83 -3.84 -8.46
CA ALA A 96 -2.27 -3.90 -8.67
C ALA A 96 -2.94 -4.80 -7.61
N PRO A 97 -3.88 -4.28 -6.80
CA PRO A 97 -4.62 -5.07 -5.82
C PRO A 97 -5.83 -5.78 -6.42
N ALA A 98 -5.86 -6.01 -7.75
CA ALA A 98 -7.02 -6.56 -8.50
C ALA A 98 -7.53 -7.92 -7.98
N ARG A 99 -6.69 -8.66 -7.25
CA ARG A 99 -7.08 -9.90 -6.56
C ARG A 99 -8.05 -9.66 -5.38
N TRP A 100 -8.08 -8.45 -4.83
CA TRP A 100 -8.91 -8.06 -3.68
C TRP A 100 -9.78 -6.84 -4.05
N PRO A 101 -10.97 -7.05 -4.64
CA PRO A 101 -11.82 -5.95 -5.13
C PRO A 101 -12.22 -4.92 -4.06
N GLY A 102 -12.31 -5.33 -2.79
CA GLY A 102 -12.55 -4.42 -1.67
C GLY A 102 -11.37 -3.49 -1.39
N ILE A 103 -10.14 -4.02 -1.44
CA ILE A 103 -8.90 -3.23 -1.30
C ILE A 103 -8.73 -2.32 -2.50
N GLU A 104 -8.95 -2.82 -3.71
CA GLU A 104 -8.82 -2.05 -4.93
C GLU A 104 -9.71 -0.80 -4.93
N ARG A 105 -11.00 -0.94 -4.61
CA ARG A 105 -11.89 0.22 -4.48
C ARG A 105 -11.43 1.21 -3.42
N ALA A 106 -10.95 0.72 -2.29
CA ALA A 106 -10.51 1.56 -1.18
C ALA A 106 -9.22 2.32 -1.51
N VAL A 107 -8.28 1.67 -2.20
CA VAL A 107 -7.05 2.28 -2.73
C VAL A 107 -7.39 3.35 -3.77
N LEU A 108 -8.29 3.09 -4.71
CA LEU A 108 -8.71 4.08 -5.71
C LEU A 108 -9.34 5.30 -5.06
N ALA A 109 -10.17 5.11 -4.03
CA ALA A 109 -10.73 6.21 -3.25
C ALA A 109 -9.63 7.02 -2.51
N TYR A 110 -8.66 6.33 -1.91
CA TYR A 110 -7.51 6.98 -1.26
C TYR A 110 -6.68 7.82 -2.24
N ILE A 111 -6.41 7.30 -3.44
CA ILE A 111 -5.68 8.02 -4.49
C ILE A 111 -6.47 9.26 -4.92
N ALA A 112 -7.76 9.12 -5.21
CA ALA A 112 -8.61 10.22 -5.62
C ALA A 112 -8.68 11.35 -4.57
N ALA A 113 -8.67 10.99 -3.28
CA ALA A 113 -8.67 11.95 -2.17
C ALA A 113 -7.28 12.59 -1.93
N SER A 114 -6.20 11.83 -2.12
CA SER A 114 -4.84 12.28 -1.82
C SER A 114 -4.18 13.04 -2.98
N PHE A 115 -4.62 12.80 -4.21
CA PHE A 115 -4.08 13.39 -5.43
C PHE A 115 -5.21 14.03 -6.25
N PRO A 116 -5.61 15.29 -5.96
CA PRO A 116 -6.54 15.99 -6.83
C PRO A 116 -5.95 16.08 -8.26
N PRO A 117 -6.77 16.21 -9.32
CA PRO A 117 -6.38 16.04 -10.73
C PRO A 117 -5.18 16.85 -11.24
N LEU A 118 -4.66 17.80 -10.46
CA LEU A 118 -3.48 18.63 -10.76
C LEU A 118 -2.16 18.03 -10.25
N ALA A 119 -2.17 16.92 -9.48
CA ALA A 119 -0.98 16.34 -8.84
C ALA A 119 -0.50 15.02 -9.48
N LEU A 120 -1.12 14.57 -10.57
CA LEU A 120 -0.60 13.46 -11.38
C LEU A 120 0.50 14.00 -12.31
N THR A 121 1.64 14.33 -11.73
CA THR A 121 2.84 14.65 -12.51
C THR A 121 3.39 13.37 -13.11
N ASP A 122 3.58 13.36 -14.42
CA ASP A 122 4.53 12.46 -15.04
C ASP A 122 5.95 12.75 -14.50
N SER A 123 6.90 11.85 -14.74
CA SER A 123 8.30 12.04 -14.35
C SER A 123 8.98 13.24 -15.03
N ALA A 124 8.26 14.02 -15.86
CA ALA A 124 8.71 15.19 -16.60
C ALA A 124 8.03 16.52 -16.17
N GLY A 125 7.06 16.50 -15.24
CA GLY A 125 6.39 17.68 -14.73
C GLY A 125 5.32 18.29 -15.66
N GLU A 126 4.73 17.53 -16.59
CA GLU A 126 3.62 18.03 -17.43
C GLU A 126 2.23 17.62 -16.90
N SER A 127 1.35 18.62 -16.81
CA SER A 127 -0.05 18.49 -16.38
C SER A 127 -0.90 17.89 -17.51
N ILE A 128 -1.28 16.61 -17.37
CA ILE A 128 -2.13 15.93 -18.35
C ILE A 128 -3.60 16.20 -18.01
N THR A 129 -4.06 17.44 -18.19
CA THR A 129 -5.51 17.74 -18.27
C THR A 129 -6.09 17.51 -19.67
N ARG A 130 -5.34 16.87 -20.57
CA ARG A 130 -5.82 16.50 -21.90
C ARG A 130 -5.50 15.04 -22.18
N HIS A 131 -6.55 14.21 -22.17
CA HIS A 131 -6.66 12.85 -22.74
C HIS A 131 -6.91 11.79 -21.67
N CYS A 132 -8.17 11.69 -21.24
CA CYS A 132 -8.90 10.41 -21.14
C CYS A 132 -10.28 10.64 -20.50
N PHE A 133 -11.13 11.39 -21.20
CA PHE A 133 -12.58 11.18 -21.17
C PHE A 133 -13.03 11.11 -22.63
N LYS A 134 -12.95 9.90 -23.17
CA LYS A 134 -13.76 9.40 -24.29
C LYS A 134 -13.65 7.88 -24.30
#